data_AF-A0A480BT99-F1
#
_entry.id   AF-A0A480BT99-F1
#
_cell.length_a   1.000
_cell.length_b   1.000
_cell.length_c   1.000
_cell.angle_alpha   90.00
_cell.angle_beta   90.00
_cell.angle_gamma   90.00
#
_symmetry.space_group_name_H-M   'P 1'
#
loop_
_entity.id
_entity.type
_entity.pdbx_description
1 polymer ?
#
loop_
_entity_poly.entity_id
_entity_poly.type
_entity_poly.pdbx_seq_one_letter_code
_entity_poly.pdbx_strand_id
1 'polypeptide(L)'
;MIREMRQKFGGIAGLQAFPTEVPAIGGQRSEPLQFAVRGQSLEQVGQYATLLNEELGKIEGLGRINFNLQLEMPQLQLHVDRVRARSLGLSTRDVALAANVLAGGVDIARYNDDPGDGERYDIRLKGAEGVFRSPSDLSKIYLRSDAGEL
;
A
#
# COMPACT_ATOMS: atom_id res chain seq x y z
N MET A 1 -19.82 27.51 -3.11
CA MET A 1 -19.57 26.18 -2.49
C MET A 1 -18.13 25.67 -2.66
N ILE A 2 -17.67 25.25 -3.86
CA ILE A 2 -16.32 24.67 -4.04
C ILE A 2 -15.18 25.60 -3.57
N ARG A 3 -15.28 26.91 -3.83
CA ARG A 3 -14.30 27.90 -3.36
C ARG A 3 -14.21 27.98 -1.83
N GLU A 4 -15.34 27.92 -1.14
CA GLU A 4 -15.42 27.93 0.32
C GLU A 4 -14.85 26.63 0.90
N MET A 5 -15.13 25.48 0.28
CA MET A 5 -14.55 24.19 0.68
C MET A 5 -13.03 24.20 0.54
N ARG A 6 -12.50 24.74 -0.56
CA ARG A 6 -11.05 24.92 -0.74
C ARG A 6 -10.42 25.77 0.38
N GLN A 7 -11.07 26.86 0.78
CA GLN A 7 -10.58 27.71 1.87
C GLN A 7 -10.60 26.97 3.22
N LYS A 8 -11.71 26.28 3.54
CA LYS A 8 -11.83 25.51 4.79
C LYS A 8 -10.78 24.40 4.90
N PHE A 9 -10.56 23.65 3.82
CA PHE A 9 -9.57 22.56 3.82
C PHE A 9 -8.13 23.06 3.75
N GLY A 10 -7.89 24.25 3.19
CA GLY A 10 -6.56 24.84 3.10
C GLY A 10 -5.90 25.14 4.45
N GLY A 11 -6.69 25.26 5.53
CA GLY A 11 -6.19 25.49 6.88
C GLY A 11 -5.86 24.23 7.69
N ILE A 12 -6.14 23.03 7.17
CA ILE A 12 -5.90 21.77 7.89
C ILE A 12 -4.50 21.25 7.56
N ALA A 13 -3.62 21.23 8.55
CA ALA A 13 -2.27 20.69 8.40
C ALA A 13 -2.28 19.22 7.98
N GLY A 14 -1.46 18.86 6.99
CA GLY A 14 -1.39 17.49 6.45
C GLY A 14 -2.52 17.10 5.47
N LEU A 15 -3.53 17.95 5.26
CA LEU A 15 -4.62 17.66 4.33
C LEU A 15 -4.37 18.23 2.93
N GLN A 16 -4.44 17.36 1.92
CA GLN A 16 -4.55 17.74 0.52
C GLN A 16 -5.95 17.39 0.00
N ALA A 17 -6.82 18.40 -0.12
CA ALA A 17 -8.18 18.24 -0.61
C ALA A 17 -8.37 18.87 -2.00
N PHE A 18 -9.10 18.16 -2.86
CA PHE A 18 -9.43 18.59 -4.22
C PHE A 18 -10.95 18.56 -4.42
N PRO A 19 -11.70 19.56 -3.93
CA PRO A 19 -13.15 19.59 -4.12
C PRO A 19 -13.48 19.74 -5.61
N THR A 20 -14.28 18.82 -6.14
CA THR A 20 -14.75 18.80 -7.52
C THR A 20 -16.24 18.51 -7.59
N GLU A 21 -16.86 18.80 -8.73
CA GLU A 21 -18.23 18.38 -9.02
C GLU A 21 -18.23 16.90 -9.38
N VAL A 22 -19.24 16.16 -8.91
CA VAL A 22 -19.41 14.75 -9.28
C VAL A 22 -19.83 14.69 -10.75
N PRO A 23 -19.05 14.05 -11.64
CA PRO A 23 -19.42 13.96 -13.04
C PRO A 23 -20.72 13.17 -13.21
N ALA A 24 -21.53 13.54 -14.21
CA ALA A 24 -22.76 12.81 -14.54
C ALA A 24 -22.48 11.36 -15.02
N ILE A 25 -21.26 11.08 -15.50
CA ILE A 25 -20.80 9.77 -15.96
C ILE A 25 -19.61 9.34 -15.10
N GLY A 26 -19.72 8.17 -14.46
CA GLY A 26 -18.65 7.60 -13.64
C GLY A 26 -17.36 7.37 -14.44
N GLY A 27 -16.21 7.61 -13.82
CA GLY A 27 -14.90 7.34 -14.41
C GLY A 27 -14.27 8.50 -15.20
N GLN A 28 -14.99 9.58 -15.47
CA GLN A 28 -14.36 10.80 -15.98
C GLN A 28 -13.68 11.57 -14.86
N ARG A 29 -12.36 11.75 -14.97
CA ARG A 29 -11.66 12.78 -14.21
C ARG A 29 -12.09 14.14 -14.74
N SER A 30 -12.59 14.99 -13.83
CA SER A 30 -13.11 16.31 -14.13
C SER A 30 -12.01 17.34 -14.45
N GLU A 31 -10.73 17.00 -14.25
CA GLU A 31 -9.62 17.91 -14.47
C GLU A 31 -9.39 18.14 -15.98
N PRO A 32 -9.35 19.42 -16.43
CA PRO A 32 -9.24 19.76 -17.85
C PRO A 32 -7.86 19.46 -18.45
N LEU A 33 -6.83 19.30 -17.61
CA LEU A 33 -5.46 19.00 -18.01
C LEU A 33 -4.94 17.80 -17.24
N GLN A 34 -4.31 16.86 -17.95
CA GLN A 34 -3.70 15.66 -17.39
C GLN A 34 -2.36 15.42 -18.06
N PHE A 35 -1.34 15.12 -17.25
CA PHE A 35 0.01 14.84 -17.71
C PHE A 35 0.41 13.43 -17.29
N ALA A 36 1.11 12.73 -18.18
CA ALA A 36 1.65 11.39 -17.91
C ALA A 36 3.18 11.43 -17.99
N VAL A 37 3.84 11.35 -16.84
CA VAL A 37 5.30 11.20 -16.76
C VAL A 37 5.63 9.71 -16.87
N ARG A 38 6.47 9.34 -17.83
CA ARG A 38 6.82 7.93 -18.12
C ARG A 38 8.33 7.76 -18.11
N GLY A 39 8.79 6.61 -17.61
CA GLY A 39 10.20 6.28 -17.53
C GLY A 39 10.39 4.84 -17.05
N GLN A 40 11.63 4.35 -17.11
CA GLN A 40 11.98 2.98 -16.71
C GLN A 40 12.23 2.85 -15.21
N SER A 41 12.51 3.96 -14.51
CA SER A 41 12.75 4.01 -13.07
C SER A 41 11.66 4.82 -12.37
N LEU A 42 11.02 4.24 -11.35
CA LEU A 42 10.04 4.93 -10.53
C LEU A 42 10.64 6.14 -9.79
N GLU A 43 11.91 6.03 -9.38
CA GLU A 43 12.62 7.13 -8.72
C GLU A 43 12.75 8.33 -9.67
N GLN A 44 13.19 8.11 -10.90
CA GLN A 44 13.30 9.16 -11.91
C GLN A 44 11.93 9.74 -12.27
N VAL A 45 10.91 8.88 -12.43
CA VAL A 45 9.53 9.33 -12.67
C VAL A 45 9.05 10.25 -11.53
N GLY A 46 9.33 9.92 -10.27
CA GLY A 46 8.99 10.77 -9.14
C GLY A 46 9.73 12.10 -9.12
N GLN A 47 11.03 12.10 -9.41
CA GLN A 47 11.83 13.32 -9.53
C GLN A 47 11.27 14.25 -10.61
N TYR A 48 11.03 13.74 -11.82
CA TYR A 48 10.47 14.55 -12.91
C TYR A 48 9.02 14.97 -12.68
N ALA A 49 8.20 14.15 -12.03
CA ALA A 49 6.85 14.54 -11.65
C ALA A 49 6.86 15.70 -10.65
N THR A 50 7.80 15.70 -9.70
CA THR A 50 7.98 16.79 -8.73
C THR A 50 8.44 18.07 -9.44
N LEU A 51 9.43 17.99 -10.32
CA LEU A 51 9.86 19.14 -11.13
C LEU A 51 8.72 19.71 -11.98
N LEU A 52 7.93 18.84 -12.61
CA LEU A 52 6.76 19.25 -13.38
C LEU A 52 5.72 19.96 -12.49
N ASN A 53 5.51 19.48 -11.27
CA ASN A 53 4.64 20.15 -10.30
C ASN A 53 5.10 21.58 -10.01
N GLU A 54 6.39 21.72 -9.72
CA GLU A 54 7.00 22.98 -9.30
C GLU A 54 6.91 24.00 -10.43
N GLU A 55 7.19 23.60 -11.67
CA GLU A 55 7.08 24.49 -12.83
C GLU A 55 5.63 24.86 -13.15
N LEU A 56 4.71 23.90 -13.13
CA LEU A 56 3.28 24.19 -13.35
C LEU A 56 2.68 25.05 -12.23
N GLY A 57 3.14 24.86 -10.98
CA GLY A 57 2.71 25.65 -9.83
C GLY A 57 3.08 27.13 -9.90
N LYS A 58 4.03 27.51 -10.77
CA LYS A 58 4.42 28.92 -11.02
C LYS A 58 3.48 29.63 -11.99
N ILE A 59 2.65 28.90 -12.75
CA ILE A 59 1.77 29.48 -13.75
C ILE A 59 0.52 30.02 -13.07
N GLU A 60 0.33 31.34 -13.12
CA GLU A 60 -0.89 31.97 -12.62
C GLU A 60 -2.14 31.41 -13.33
N GLY A 61 -3.16 31.09 -12.54
CA GLY A 61 -4.41 30.51 -13.04
C GLY A 61 -4.47 28.98 -13.02
N LEU A 62 -3.34 28.28 -12.85
CA LEU A 62 -3.37 26.85 -12.52
C LEU A 62 -3.70 26.67 -11.03
N GLY A 63 -4.71 25.84 -10.75
CA GLY A 63 -5.07 25.45 -9.38
C GLY A 63 -4.06 24.48 -8.77
N ARG A 64 -4.36 23.94 -7.58
CA ARG A 64 -3.56 22.85 -7.00
C ARG A 64 -3.53 21.65 -7.95
N ILE A 65 -2.33 21.12 -8.18
CA ILE A 65 -2.05 19.95 -9.00
C ILE A 65 -2.03 18.73 -8.09
N ASN A 66 -2.64 17.62 -8.53
CA ASN A 66 -2.65 16.35 -7.80
C ASN A 66 -1.63 15.36 -8.41
N PHE A 67 -0.97 14.60 -7.53
CA PHE A 67 -0.05 13.51 -7.90
C PHE A 67 -0.64 12.18 -7.47
N ASN A 68 -0.54 11.19 -8.34
CA ASN A 68 -0.96 9.83 -8.03
C ASN A 68 0.20 8.96 -7.50
N LEU A 69 1.45 9.42 -7.64
CA LEU A 69 2.63 8.68 -7.22
C LEU A 69 2.98 9.03 -5.78
N GLN A 70 3.10 8.02 -4.92
CA GLN A 70 3.46 8.19 -3.52
C GLN A 70 4.70 7.35 -3.18
N LEU A 71 5.88 7.96 -3.34
CA LEU A 71 7.17 7.30 -3.09
C LEU A 71 7.56 7.25 -1.60
N GLU A 72 6.97 8.12 -0.79
CA GLU A 72 7.35 8.31 0.63
C GLU A 72 6.57 7.42 1.59
N MET A 73 5.85 6.41 1.10
CA MET A 73 5.17 5.46 1.98
C MET A 73 6.22 4.64 2.75
N PRO A 74 6.21 4.65 4.09
CA PRO A 74 7.08 3.80 4.87
C PRO A 74 6.83 2.33 4.53
N GLN A 75 7.91 1.58 4.30
CA GLN A 75 7.84 0.15 3.99
C GLN A 75 8.78 -0.63 4.90
N LEU A 76 8.33 -1.82 5.31
CA LEU A 76 9.17 -2.80 5.99
C LEU A 76 9.57 -3.88 4.97
N GLN A 77 10.87 -4.02 4.70
CA GLN A 77 11.39 -5.02 3.77
C GLN A 77 12.09 -6.13 4.53
N LEU A 78 11.64 -7.37 4.34
CA LEU A 78 12.24 -8.56 4.92
C LEU A 78 13.37 -9.06 4.02
N HIS A 79 14.61 -8.97 4.50
CA HIS A 79 15.78 -9.57 3.85
C HIS A 79 16.17 -10.86 4.57
N VAL A 80 15.96 -12.00 3.92
CA VAL A 80 16.29 -13.32 4.49
C VAL A 80 17.74 -13.68 4.15
N ASP A 81 18.55 -13.92 5.18
CA ASP A 81 19.87 -14.53 5.01
C ASP A 81 19.70 -16.00 4.57
N ARG A 82 19.93 -16.24 3.28
CA ARG A 82 19.73 -17.55 2.66
C ARG A 82 20.74 -18.58 3.16
N VAL A 83 21.96 -18.17 3.49
CA VAL A 83 23.02 -19.06 3.96
C VAL A 83 22.68 -19.54 5.36
N ARG A 84 22.30 -18.61 6.24
CA ARG A 84 21.88 -18.93 7.60
C ARG A 84 20.58 -19.72 7.67
N ALA A 85 19.60 -19.42 6.81
CA ALA A 85 18.37 -20.22 6.75
C ALA A 85 18.68 -21.67 6.39
N ARG A 86 19.51 -21.91 5.36
CA ARG A 86 19.91 -23.27 4.95
C ARG A 86 20.69 -24.01 6.03
N SER A 87 21.59 -23.35 6.75
CA SER A 87 22.33 -24.00 7.84
C SER A 87 21.42 -24.47 8.98
N LEU A 88 20.22 -23.88 9.10
CA LEU A 88 19.18 -24.25 10.06
C LEU A 88 18.13 -25.20 9.45
N GLY A 89 18.33 -25.70 8.23
CA GLY A 89 17.35 -26.57 7.56
C GLY A 89 16.04 -25.87 7.18
N LEU A 90 16.09 -24.55 6.96
CA LEU A 90 14.94 -23.74 6.53
C LEU A 90 15.14 -23.23 5.10
N SER A 91 14.08 -23.23 4.30
CA SER A 91 14.10 -22.54 3.01
C SER A 91 13.76 -21.06 3.18
N THR A 92 14.18 -20.22 2.23
CA THR A 92 13.75 -18.81 2.19
C THR A 92 12.24 -18.67 2.00
N ARG A 93 11.60 -19.68 1.42
CA ARG A 93 10.15 -19.71 1.21
C ARG A 93 9.43 -19.89 2.55
N ASP A 94 9.94 -20.73 3.44
CA ASP A 94 9.32 -20.99 4.74
C ASP A 94 9.35 -19.73 5.61
N VAL A 95 10.50 -19.04 5.63
CA VAL A 95 10.67 -17.77 6.33
C VAL A 95 9.70 -16.70 5.79
N ALA A 96 9.64 -16.55 4.46
CA ALA A 96 8.75 -15.58 3.84
C ALA A 96 7.27 -15.92 4.06
N LEU A 97 6.89 -17.20 3.99
CA LEU A 97 5.53 -17.66 4.22
C LEU A 97 5.09 -17.38 5.66
N ALA A 98 5.92 -17.70 6.65
CA ALA A 98 5.59 -17.45 8.05
C ALA A 98 5.43 -15.96 8.35
N ALA A 99 6.35 -15.11 7.85
CA ALA A 99 6.21 -13.67 7.98
C ALA A 99 4.92 -13.15 7.32
N ASN A 100 4.61 -13.60 6.11
CA ASN A 100 3.41 -13.19 5.38
C ASN A 100 2.12 -13.62 6.12
N VAL A 101 2.02 -14.87 6.54
CA VAL A 101 0.84 -15.38 7.25
C VAL A 101 0.66 -14.65 8.58
N LEU A 102 1.71 -14.51 9.38
CA LEU A 102 1.58 -13.98 10.73
C LEU A 102 1.41 -12.46 10.76
N ALA A 103 2.09 -11.70 9.89
CA ALA A 103 2.00 -10.24 9.86
C ALA A 103 0.93 -9.70 8.90
N GLY A 104 0.77 -10.31 7.72
CA GLY A 104 -0.14 -9.83 6.67
C GLY A 104 -1.47 -10.60 6.58
N GLY A 105 -1.47 -11.87 6.98
CA GLY A 105 -2.59 -12.78 6.79
C GLY A 105 -2.69 -13.31 5.35
N VAL A 106 -3.20 -14.53 5.21
CA VAL A 106 -3.39 -15.19 3.91
C VAL A 106 -4.74 -15.88 3.89
N ASP A 107 -5.47 -15.73 2.78
CA ASP A 107 -6.70 -16.47 2.52
C ASP A 107 -6.34 -17.89 2.08
N ILE A 108 -6.69 -18.88 2.89
CA ILE A 108 -6.25 -20.27 2.70
C ILE A 108 -7.35 -21.16 2.12
N ALA A 109 -8.60 -20.75 2.25
CA ALA A 109 -9.75 -21.52 1.81
C ALA A 109 -10.96 -20.59 1.66
N ARG A 110 -12.05 -21.15 1.15
CA ARG A 110 -13.35 -20.48 1.10
C ARG A 110 -14.42 -21.34 1.74
N TYR A 111 -15.36 -20.69 2.40
CA TYR A 111 -16.47 -21.31 3.11
C TYR A 111 -17.78 -20.72 2.58
N ASN A 112 -18.80 -21.58 2.45
CA ASN A 112 -20.16 -21.19 2.16
C ASN A 112 -20.97 -21.49 3.42
N ASP A 113 -21.66 -20.49 3.96
CA ASP A 113 -22.36 -20.64 5.24
C ASP A 113 -23.69 -21.37 5.07
N ASP A 114 -24.55 -20.89 4.17
CA ASP A 114 -25.81 -21.55 3.83
C ASP A 114 -25.81 -22.05 2.37
N PRO A 115 -26.02 -23.36 2.11
CA PRO A 115 -26.11 -23.88 0.75
C PRO A 115 -27.19 -23.19 -0.09
N GLY A 116 -26.79 -22.29 -0.99
CA GLY A 116 -27.67 -21.68 -1.99
C GLY A 116 -27.98 -20.19 -1.79
N ASP A 117 -27.45 -19.56 -0.75
CA ASP A 117 -27.50 -18.09 -0.56
C ASP A 117 -26.68 -17.32 -1.60
N GLY A 118 -25.73 -18.00 -2.26
CA GLY A 118 -24.82 -17.41 -3.25
C GLY A 118 -23.61 -16.71 -2.63
N GLU A 119 -23.45 -16.77 -1.31
CA GLU A 119 -22.36 -16.12 -0.59
C GLU A 119 -21.17 -17.06 -0.41
N ARG A 120 -19.97 -16.48 -0.51
CA ARG A 120 -18.72 -17.21 -0.38
C ARG A 120 -17.69 -16.39 0.39
N TYR A 121 -17.34 -16.88 1.57
CA TYR A 121 -16.46 -16.20 2.52
C TYR A 121 -15.03 -16.73 2.40
N ASP A 122 -14.04 -15.84 2.48
CA ASP A 122 -12.63 -16.24 2.56
C ASP A 122 -12.27 -16.61 4.01
N ILE A 123 -11.64 -17.78 4.19
CA ILE A 123 -11.03 -18.18 5.46
C ILE A 123 -9.61 -17.59 5.48
N ARG A 124 -9.41 -16.57 6.30
CA ARG A 124 -8.11 -15.91 6.47
C ARG A 124 -7.36 -16.43 7.69
N LEU A 125 -6.18 -17.01 7.45
CA LEU A 125 -5.23 -17.34 8.51
C LEU A 125 -4.32 -16.14 8.76
N LYS A 126 -4.24 -15.69 10.01
CA LYS A 126 -3.35 -14.59 10.42
C LYS A 126 -2.83 -14.75 11.84
N GLY A 127 -1.78 -13.99 12.19
CA GLY A 127 -1.35 -13.86 13.57
C GLY A 127 -2.45 -13.29 14.46
N ALA A 128 -2.44 -13.66 15.75
CA ALA A 128 -3.43 -13.17 16.70
C ALA A 128 -3.37 -11.64 16.81
N GLU A 129 -4.53 -11.04 17.05
CA GLU A 129 -4.66 -9.59 17.10
C GLU A 129 -3.74 -8.97 18.15
N GLY A 130 -3.00 -7.95 17.74
CA GLY A 130 -2.08 -7.23 18.60
C GLY A 130 -0.73 -7.89 18.87
N VAL A 131 -0.46 -9.08 18.32
CA VAL A 131 0.85 -9.75 18.47
C VAL A 131 1.93 -9.10 17.60
N PHE A 132 1.60 -8.75 16.35
CA PHE A 132 2.49 -8.15 15.37
C PHE A 132 2.05 -6.72 15.04
N ARG A 133 2.53 -5.73 15.81
CA ARG A 133 2.20 -4.31 15.66
C ARG A 133 3.37 -3.46 15.19
N SER A 134 4.58 -3.99 15.31
CA SER A 134 5.83 -3.29 15.04
C SER A 134 6.86 -4.22 14.39
N PRO A 135 7.88 -3.67 13.71
CA PRO A 135 8.92 -4.48 13.07
C PRO A 135 9.65 -5.43 14.04
N SER A 136 9.84 -5.04 15.30
CA SER A 136 10.50 -5.88 16.31
C SER A 136 9.68 -7.13 16.67
N ASP A 137 8.36 -7.11 16.48
CA ASP A 137 7.50 -8.26 16.75
C ASP A 137 7.76 -9.44 15.81
N LEU A 138 8.39 -9.22 14.66
CA LEU A 138 8.80 -10.30 13.75
C LEU A 138 9.78 -11.29 14.42
N SER A 139 10.48 -10.87 15.48
CA SER A 139 11.33 -11.76 16.29
C SER A 139 10.56 -12.82 17.06
N LYS A 140 9.23 -12.67 17.20
CA LYS A 140 8.34 -13.65 17.84
C LYS A 140 7.97 -14.80 16.89
N ILE A 141 8.38 -14.75 15.63
CA ILE A 141 8.11 -15.79 14.64
C ILE A 141 9.13 -16.91 14.83
N TYR A 142 8.66 -18.07 15.27
CA TYR A 142 9.45 -19.29 15.38
C TYR A 142 9.11 -20.21 14.21
N LEU A 143 10.14 -20.85 13.66
CA LEU A 143 10.04 -21.77 12.54
C LEU A 143 10.61 -23.10 12.96
N ARG A 144 9.88 -24.18 12.69
CA ARG A 144 10.39 -25.52 12.88
C ARG A 144 11.20 -25.92 11.64
N SER A 145 12.41 -26.42 11.85
CA SER A 145 13.23 -26.98 10.76
C SER A 145 12.74 -28.38 10.36
N ASP A 146 13.15 -28.83 9.18
CA ASP A 146 12.87 -30.20 8.71
C ASP A 146 13.45 -31.28 9.64
N ALA A 147 14.49 -30.94 10.43
CA ALA A 147 15.08 -31.80 11.45
C ALA A 147 14.24 -31.87 12.76
N GLY A 148 13.14 -31.10 12.84
CA GLY A 148 12.24 -31.06 13.99
C GLY A 148 12.64 -30.09 15.09
N GLU A 149 13.78 -29.41 14.96
CA GLU A 149 14.27 -28.38 15.89
C GLU A 149 13.50 -27.06 15.71
N LEU A 150 13.31 -26.30 16.80
CA LEU A 150 12.66 -24.99 16.84
C LEU A 150 13.67 -23.84 16.80
#